data_AF-A0AAD6GDT1-F1
#
_entry.id   AF-A0AAD6GDT1-F1
#
_cell.length_a   1.000
_cell.length_b   1.000
_cell.length_c   1.000
_cell.angle_alpha   90.00
_cell.angle_beta   90.00
_cell.angle_gamma   90.00
#
_symmetry.space_group_name_H-M   'P 1'
#
loop_
_entity.id
_entity.type
_entity.pdbx_description
1 polymer ?
#
loop_
_entity_poly.entity_id
_entity_poly.type
_entity_poly.pdbx_seq_one_letter_code
_entity_poly.pdbx_strand_id
1 'polypeptide(L)'
;MATVATKTGQDVDRNVLDSMLRRRMFYTPSFEIYGGVSGLYDYGPPGTALVANMTDLWRKHFVLEEDMLEVDTTMLTPHEILKTSGHVDKFADWMCKDPKTGEIFRADHLVEEVLEARLKGDKEARGQKVVVDEEKEAKKKRKAKGDKKAVQLDDALVKEYEECLAQIDNFDGPELEKIITKYDIRNPTTDGPVLPPLPST
;
A
#
# COMPACT_ATOMS: atom_id res chain seq x y z
N MET A 1 4.51 5.85 11.65
CA MET A 1 3.62 6.76 10.90
C MET A 1 3.33 7.97 11.76
N ALA A 2 3.45 9.19 11.22
CA ALA A 2 3.04 10.40 11.95
C ALA A 2 1.54 10.32 12.26
N THR A 3 1.14 10.60 13.50
CA THR A 3 -0.27 10.69 13.89
C THR A 3 -0.88 11.90 13.19
N VAL A 4 -1.82 11.64 12.28
CA VAL A 4 -2.55 12.69 11.58
C VAL A 4 -3.55 13.28 12.58
N ALA A 5 -3.23 14.45 13.12
CA ALA A 5 -4.09 15.18 14.04
C ALA A 5 -4.81 16.33 13.31
N THR A 6 -6.04 16.61 13.74
CA THR A 6 -6.78 17.81 13.34
C THR A 6 -6.07 19.08 13.82
N LYS A 7 -6.45 20.23 13.28
CA LYS A 7 -5.96 21.55 13.75
C LYS A 7 -6.15 21.77 15.26
N THR A 8 -7.14 21.10 15.85
CA THR A 8 -7.47 21.15 17.28
C THR A 8 -6.83 20.03 18.11
N GLY A 9 -5.93 19.22 17.52
CA GLY A 9 -5.19 18.17 18.22
C GLY A 9 -5.97 16.88 18.47
N GLN A 10 -7.14 16.70 17.83
CA GLN A 10 -7.88 15.42 17.87
C GLN A 10 -7.34 14.47 16.79
N ASP A 11 -7.32 13.17 17.06
CA ASP A 11 -6.94 12.16 16.07
C ASP A 11 -7.92 12.14 14.88
N VAL A 12 -7.37 11.98 13.67
CA VAL A 12 -8.19 11.91 12.45
C VAL A 12 -8.67 10.49 12.22
N ASP A 13 -9.98 10.29 12.41
CA ASP A 13 -10.67 9.07 11.99
C ASP A 13 -10.80 9.04 10.46
N ARG A 14 -10.12 8.07 9.84
CA ARG A 14 -10.08 7.89 8.39
C ARG A 14 -11.45 7.51 7.81
N ASN A 15 -12.26 6.73 8.52
CA ASN A 15 -13.57 6.28 8.05
C ASN A 15 -14.56 7.44 8.03
N VAL A 16 -14.54 8.27 9.08
CA VAL A 16 -15.36 9.49 9.15
C VAL A 16 -14.95 10.48 8.07
N LEU A 17 -13.64 10.65 7.84
CA LEU A 17 -13.13 11.53 6.79
C LEU A 17 -13.53 11.04 5.39
N ASP A 18 -13.29 9.77 5.04
CA ASP A 18 -13.65 9.20 3.73
C ASP A 18 -15.16 9.30 3.46
N SER A 19 -15.99 9.00 4.48
CA SER A 19 -17.45 9.15 4.40
C SER A 19 -17.86 10.60 4.14
N MET A 20 -17.21 11.56 4.80
CA MET A 20 -17.47 12.99 4.60
C MET A 20 -17.08 13.45 3.20
N LEU A 21 -15.87 13.08 2.73
CA LEU A 21 -15.36 13.47 1.41
C LEU A 21 -16.24 12.91 0.29
N ARG A 22 -16.66 11.63 0.38
CA ARG A 22 -17.57 11.01 -0.58
C ARG A 22 -18.96 11.65 -0.56
N ARG A 23 -19.55 11.84 0.61
CA ARG A 23 -20.88 12.47 0.75
C ARG A 23 -20.90 13.91 0.22
N ARG A 24 -19.77 14.61 0.29
CA ARG A 24 -19.60 15.97 -0.24
C ARG A 24 -19.08 15.99 -1.68
N MET A 25 -18.94 14.83 -2.34
CA MET A 25 -18.44 14.69 -3.71
C MET A 25 -17.08 15.37 -3.92
N PHE A 26 -16.15 15.22 -2.98
CA PHE A 26 -14.75 15.58 -3.23
C PHE A 26 -14.12 14.59 -4.23
N TYR A 27 -14.28 13.29 -3.98
CA TYR A 27 -13.96 12.24 -4.94
C TYR A 27 -14.94 11.07 -4.78
N THR A 28 -15.04 10.24 -5.81
CA THR A 28 -15.72 8.93 -5.77
C THR A 28 -14.95 7.91 -6.62
N PRO A 29 -15.01 6.59 -6.36
CA PRO A 29 -14.41 5.59 -7.23
C PRO A 29 -14.97 5.70 -8.66
N SER A 30 -14.10 5.67 -9.65
CA SER A 30 -14.55 5.74 -11.04
C SER A 30 -15.40 4.52 -11.39
N PHE A 31 -16.44 4.73 -12.19
CA PHE A 31 -17.37 3.69 -12.63
C PHE A 31 -18.11 2.96 -11.49
N GLU A 32 -18.36 3.63 -10.37
CA GLU A 32 -19.01 3.05 -9.18
C GLU A 32 -20.31 2.30 -9.49
N ILE A 33 -21.15 2.82 -10.39
CA ILE A 33 -22.42 2.18 -10.79
C ILE A 33 -22.23 0.86 -11.56
N TYR A 34 -21.02 0.59 -12.06
CA TYR A 34 -20.63 -0.64 -12.75
C TYR A 34 -19.80 -1.59 -11.87
N GLY A 35 -19.70 -1.30 -10.57
CA GLY A 35 -18.90 -2.08 -9.62
C GLY A 35 -17.54 -1.45 -9.28
N GLY A 36 -17.17 -0.36 -9.94
CA GLY A 36 -15.95 0.40 -9.70
C GLY A 36 -14.67 -0.29 -10.19
N VAL A 37 -13.61 0.50 -10.41
CA VAL A 37 -12.28 0.00 -10.72
C VAL A 37 -11.30 0.48 -9.67
N SER A 38 -10.64 -0.45 -8.98
CA SER A 38 -9.65 -0.12 -7.95
C SER A 38 -8.50 0.68 -8.54
N GLY A 39 -8.10 1.76 -7.84
CA GLY A 39 -7.04 2.66 -8.27
C GLY A 39 -7.50 3.82 -9.16
N LEU A 40 -8.76 3.83 -9.61
CA LEU A 40 -9.34 4.94 -10.40
C LEU A 40 -10.38 5.71 -9.57
N TYR A 41 -10.29 7.04 -9.63
CA TYR A 41 -11.17 7.95 -8.89
C TYR A 41 -11.56 9.16 -9.75
N ASP A 42 -12.83 9.56 -9.64
CA ASP A 42 -13.39 10.75 -10.25
C ASP A 42 -13.51 11.85 -9.20
N TYR A 43 -12.97 13.04 -9.50
CA TYR A 43 -13.11 14.21 -8.63
C TYR A 43 -14.43 14.93 -8.90
N GLY A 44 -15.21 15.20 -7.86
CA GLY A 44 -16.42 16.00 -7.99
C GLY A 44 -16.13 17.51 -7.94
N PRO A 45 -17.16 18.37 -7.89
CA PRO A 45 -16.97 19.83 -8.00
C PRO A 45 -15.99 20.43 -6.97
N PRO A 46 -16.11 20.16 -5.64
CA PRO A 46 -15.16 20.70 -4.69
C PRO A 46 -13.77 20.07 -4.79
N GLY A 47 -13.67 18.79 -5.19
CA GLY A 47 -12.37 18.14 -5.39
C GLY A 47 -11.61 18.68 -6.59
N THR A 48 -12.31 18.91 -7.70
CA THR A 48 -11.74 19.51 -8.92
C THR A 48 -11.23 20.92 -8.63
N ALA A 49 -12.01 21.74 -7.93
CA ALA A 49 -11.58 23.07 -7.51
C ALA A 49 -10.36 23.03 -6.58
N LEU A 50 -10.31 22.07 -5.66
CA LEU A 50 -9.16 21.90 -4.76
C LEU A 50 -7.89 21.53 -5.53
N VAL A 51 -7.95 20.57 -6.46
CA VAL A 51 -6.82 20.17 -7.30
C VAL A 51 -6.34 21.36 -8.14
N ALA A 52 -7.25 22.10 -8.77
CA ALA A 52 -6.90 23.29 -9.55
C ALA A 52 -6.19 24.36 -8.70
N ASN A 53 -6.70 24.63 -7.50
CA ASN A 53 -6.07 25.59 -6.58
C ASN A 53 -4.68 25.12 -6.12
N MET A 54 -4.50 23.82 -5.89
CA MET A 54 -3.21 23.26 -5.50
C MET A 54 -2.20 23.36 -6.64
N THR A 55 -2.60 23.03 -7.87
CA THR A 55 -1.75 23.17 -9.06
C THR A 55 -1.37 24.63 -9.32
N ASP A 56 -2.31 25.58 -9.17
CA ASP A 56 -2.02 27.01 -9.30
C ASP A 56 -1.03 27.51 -8.25
N LEU A 57 -1.20 27.09 -6.99
CA LEU A 57 -0.27 27.43 -5.92
C LEU A 57 1.14 26.84 -6.18
N TRP A 58 1.22 25.59 -6.64
CA TRP A 58 2.47 24.96 -7.01
C TRP A 58 3.17 25.69 -8.18
N ARG A 59 2.41 26.06 -9.22
CA ARG A 59 2.95 26.83 -10.36
C ARG A 59 3.46 28.19 -9.92
N LYS A 60 2.73 28.91 -9.07
CA LYS A 60 3.20 30.18 -8.52
C LYS A 60 4.48 30.03 -7.72
N HIS A 61 4.57 28.98 -6.89
CA HIS A 61 5.70 28.80 -6.00
C HIS A 61 6.97 28.31 -6.70
N PHE A 62 6.86 27.45 -7.72
CA PHE A 62 8.02 26.87 -8.39
C PHE A 62 8.23 27.45 -9.79
N VAL A 63 7.21 27.42 -10.64
CA VAL A 63 7.37 27.82 -12.04
C VAL A 63 7.63 29.32 -12.16
N LEU A 64 6.85 30.15 -11.45
CA LEU A 64 6.99 31.60 -11.54
C LEU A 64 8.11 32.14 -10.66
N GLU A 65 8.28 31.64 -9.44
CA GLU A 65 9.32 32.14 -8.53
C GLU A 65 10.74 31.81 -9.01
N GLU A 66 10.93 30.64 -9.64
CA GLU A 66 12.23 30.17 -10.14
C GLU A 66 12.37 30.34 -11.67
N ASP A 67 11.47 31.08 -12.32
CA ASP A 67 11.45 31.35 -13.77
C ASP A 67 11.60 30.07 -14.65
N MET A 68 10.91 28.98 -14.29
CA MET A 68 10.99 27.71 -15.00
C MET A 68 10.27 27.75 -16.36
N LEU A 69 10.80 26.99 -17.33
CA LEU A 69 10.17 26.79 -18.63
C LEU A 69 9.11 25.67 -18.56
N GLU A 70 7.84 26.05 -18.44
CA GLU A 70 6.72 25.11 -18.46
C GLU A 70 6.40 24.62 -19.88
N VAL A 71 6.27 23.30 -20.05
CA VAL A 71 5.91 22.64 -21.32
C VAL A 71 4.85 21.58 -21.08
N ASP A 72 3.92 21.43 -22.03
CA ASP A 72 2.89 20.38 -22.02
C ASP A 72 3.22 19.33 -23.09
N THR A 73 3.13 18.05 -22.74
CA THR A 73 3.56 16.92 -23.58
C THR A 73 2.53 15.81 -23.63
N THR A 74 2.59 14.96 -24.65
CA THR A 74 1.61 13.90 -24.88
C THR A 74 1.78 12.72 -23.91
N MET A 75 0.67 12.16 -23.43
CA MET A 75 0.70 10.95 -22.57
C MET A 75 1.07 9.67 -23.33
N LEU A 76 0.57 9.50 -24.58
CA LEU A 76 0.89 8.34 -25.39
C LEU A 76 2.36 8.39 -25.81
N THR A 77 3.14 7.43 -25.33
CA THR A 77 4.60 7.41 -25.48
C THR A 77 5.06 6.16 -26.24
N PRO A 78 5.82 6.29 -27.35
CA PRO A 78 6.38 5.14 -28.08
C PRO A 78 7.28 4.25 -27.21
N HIS A 79 7.22 2.93 -27.45
CA HIS A 79 7.97 1.93 -26.69
C HIS A 79 9.47 2.24 -26.59
N GLU A 80 10.11 2.62 -27.70
CA GLU A 80 11.55 2.90 -27.75
C GLU A 80 11.99 3.98 -26.76
N ILE A 81 11.12 4.97 -26.46
CA ILE A 81 11.42 6.04 -25.50
C ILE A 81 11.41 5.48 -24.06
N LEU A 82 10.42 4.65 -23.73
CA LEU A 82 10.33 4.00 -22.42
C LEU A 82 11.42 2.94 -22.23
N LYS A 83 11.83 2.26 -23.31
CA LYS A 83 12.94 1.31 -23.30
C LYS A 83 14.27 2.03 -23.08
N THR A 84 14.51 3.11 -23.82
CA THR A 84 15.76 3.89 -23.71
C THR A 84 15.90 4.55 -22.34
N SER A 85 14.80 5.03 -21.74
CA SER A 85 14.80 5.57 -20.37
C SER A 85 14.91 4.49 -19.28
N GLY A 86 14.80 3.21 -19.63
CA GLY A 86 14.89 2.07 -18.71
C GLY A 86 13.58 1.71 -17.99
N HIS A 87 12.47 2.42 -18.24
CA HIS A 87 11.18 2.13 -17.62
C HIS A 87 10.68 0.73 -17.98
N VAL A 88 10.87 0.28 -19.22
CA VAL A 88 10.44 -1.07 -19.66
C VAL A 88 11.09 -2.18 -18.84
N ASP A 89 12.35 -2.00 -18.41
CA ASP A 89 13.11 -3.06 -17.73
C ASP A 89 13.06 -2.97 -16.20
N LYS A 90 12.79 -1.78 -15.65
CA LYS A 90 12.94 -1.50 -14.21
C LYS A 90 11.65 -1.03 -13.52
N PHE A 91 10.68 -0.50 -14.25
CA PHE A 91 9.45 0.02 -13.67
C PHE A 91 8.40 -1.09 -13.54
N ALA A 92 8.72 -2.11 -12.76
CA ALA A 92 7.87 -3.26 -12.52
C ALA A 92 7.89 -3.62 -11.03
N ASP A 93 6.70 -3.84 -10.47
CA ASP A 93 6.55 -4.38 -9.13
C ASP A 93 6.67 -5.91 -9.20
N TRP A 94 7.25 -6.53 -8.18
CA TRP A 94 7.27 -8.00 -8.07
C TRP A 94 5.94 -8.51 -7.53
N MET A 95 5.34 -9.48 -8.23
CA MET A 95 3.99 -9.98 -7.96
C MET A 95 4.00 -11.47 -7.63
N CYS A 96 3.31 -11.86 -6.56
CA CYS A 96 3.08 -13.24 -6.16
C CYS A 96 1.63 -13.64 -6.45
N LYS A 97 1.41 -14.86 -6.94
CA LYS A 97 0.08 -15.37 -7.26
C LYS A 97 -0.27 -16.61 -6.45
N ASP A 98 -1.49 -16.66 -5.90
CA ASP A 98 -2.04 -17.90 -5.33
C ASP A 98 -2.57 -18.78 -6.48
N PRO A 99 -2.05 -20.00 -6.68
CA PRO A 99 -2.50 -20.89 -7.75
C PRO A 99 -3.94 -21.40 -7.56
N LYS A 100 -4.48 -21.38 -6.34
CA LYS A 100 -5.84 -21.87 -6.05
C LYS A 100 -6.92 -20.82 -6.30
N THR A 101 -6.68 -19.57 -5.90
CA THR A 101 -7.66 -18.48 -6.04
C THR A 101 -7.41 -17.61 -7.27
N GLY A 102 -6.18 -17.62 -7.79
CA GLY A 102 -5.75 -16.71 -8.84
C GLY A 102 -5.51 -15.28 -8.36
N GLU A 103 -5.63 -15.00 -7.06
CA GLU A 103 -5.35 -13.70 -6.48
C GLU A 103 -3.88 -13.34 -6.67
N ILE A 104 -3.65 -12.07 -7.02
CA ILE A 104 -2.31 -11.52 -7.26
C ILE A 104 -2.03 -10.48 -6.19
N PHE A 105 -0.88 -10.61 -5.54
CA PHE A 105 -0.41 -9.73 -4.48
C PHE A 105 0.90 -9.11 -4.92
N ARG A 106 1.15 -7.85 -4.55
CA ARG A 106 2.50 -7.29 -4.64
C ARG A 106 3.36 -7.94 -3.56
N ALA A 107 4.52 -8.45 -3.94
CA ALA A 107 5.35 -9.30 -3.11
C ALA A 107 5.92 -8.56 -1.90
N ASP A 108 6.32 -7.30 -2.10
CA ASP A 108 6.75 -6.36 -1.06
C ASP A 108 5.68 -6.20 0.03
N HIS A 109 4.47 -5.81 -0.36
CA HIS A 109 3.34 -5.62 0.56
C HIS A 109 2.91 -6.92 1.24
N LEU A 110 2.94 -8.04 0.53
CA LEU A 110 2.61 -9.34 1.11
C LEU A 110 3.60 -9.72 2.21
N VAL A 111 4.89 -9.51 1.97
CA VAL A 111 5.95 -9.75 2.96
C VAL A 111 5.77 -8.80 4.14
N GLU A 112 5.56 -7.51 3.88
CA GLU A 112 5.34 -6.48 4.91
C GLU A 112 4.18 -6.85 5.84
N GLU A 113 3.00 -7.11 5.28
CA GLU A 113 1.79 -7.43 6.04
C GLU A 113 1.94 -8.69 6.90
N VAL A 114 2.62 -9.73 6.37
CA VAL A 114 2.81 -11.00 7.10
C VAL A 114 3.84 -10.84 8.22
N LEU A 115 4.93 -10.13 7.98
CA LEU A 115 5.95 -9.87 9.01
C LEU A 115 5.40 -8.96 10.11
N GLU A 116 4.69 -7.89 9.77
CA GLU A 116 4.03 -7.02 10.75
C GLU A 116 2.99 -7.79 11.59
N ALA A 117 2.20 -8.66 10.96
CA ALA A 117 1.22 -9.47 11.68
C ALA A 117 1.89 -10.44 12.67
N ARG A 118 3.03 -11.03 12.29
CA ARG A 118 3.83 -11.91 13.16
C ARG A 118 4.45 -11.15 14.33
N LEU A 119 5.03 -9.97 14.08
CA LEU A 119 5.56 -9.08 15.12
C LEU A 119 4.46 -8.61 16.09
N LYS A 120 3.26 -8.32 15.59
CA LYS A 120 2.11 -8.00 16.45
C LYS A 120 1.70 -9.19 17.33
N GLY A 121 1.65 -10.38 16.76
CA GLY A 121 1.35 -11.62 17.48
C GLY A 121 2.38 -11.94 18.58
N ASP A 122 3.66 -11.65 18.34
CA ASP A 122 4.72 -11.79 19.34
C ASP A 122 4.57 -10.77 20.49
N LYS A 123 4.28 -9.49 20.18
CA LYS A 123 3.99 -8.47 21.19
C LYS A 123 2.79 -8.83 22.08
N GLU A 124 1.75 -9.42 21.47
CA GLU A 124 0.58 -9.95 22.18
C GLU A 124 0.94 -11.17 23.05
N ALA A 125 1.76 -12.10 22.55
CA ALA A 125 2.23 -13.28 23.29
C ALA A 125 3.13 -12.94 24.49
N ARG A 126 3.93 -11.88 24.40
CA ARG A 126 4.81 -11.37 25.46
C ARG A 126 4.10 -10.52 26.52
N GLY A 127 2.80 -10.31 26.40
CA GLY A 127 2.00 -9.57 27.38
C GLY A 127 2.31 -8.07 27.45
N GLN A 128 2.97 -7.49 26.44
CA GLN A 128 3.08 -6.04 26.32
C GLN A 128 1.72 -5.50 25.85
N LYS A 129 1.15 -4.55 26.59
CA LYS A 129 -0.14 -3.91 26.24
C LYS A 129 -0.05 -3.29 24.85
N VAL A 130 -0.60 -3.98 23.86
CA VAL A 130 -1.00 -3.37 22.60
C VAL A 130 -2.15 -2.42 22.95
N VAL A 131 -1.94 -1.11 22.85
CA VAL A 131 -3.05 -0.15 22.78
C VAL A 131 -3.77 -0.47 21.48
N VAL A 132 -4.90 -1.18 21.61
CA VAL A 132 -5.73 -1.58 20.47
C VAL A 132 -6.61 -0.38 20.12
N ASP A 133 -6.31 0.27 19.00
CA ASP A 133 -7.29 1.12 18.30
C ASP A 133 -8.44 0.21 17.83
N GLU A 134 -9.60 0.39 18.46
CA GLU A 134 -10.80 -0.44 18.29
C GLU A 134 -11.36 -0.45 16.84
N GLU A 135 -10.92 0.47 15.97
CA GLU A 135 -11.40 0.57 14.59
C GLU A 135 -10.84 -0.49 13.62
N LYS A 136 -9.63 -1.01 13.85
CA LYS A 136 -9.03 -2.03 12.93
C LYS A 136 -9.69 -3.41 13.04
N GLU A 137 -10.45 -3.68 14.11
CA GLU A 137 -11.13 -4.96 14.37
C GLU A 137 -12.38 -5.17 13.47
N ALA A 138 -13.09 -4.10 13.09
CA ALA A 138 -14.38 -4.24 12.40
C ALA A 138 -14.26 -4.73 10.94
N LYS A 139 -13.18 -4.41 10.23
CA LYS A 139 -12.92 -4.93 8.87
C LYS A 139 -12.25 -6.31 8.86
N LYS A 140 -11.51 -6.69 9.92
CA LYS A 140 -10.82 -7.99 10.01
C LYS A 140 -11.76 -9.20 10.21
N LYS A 141 -12.94 -8.99 10.80
CA LYS A 141 -13.90 -10.07 11.11
C LYS A 141 -14.64 -10.70 9.92
N ARG A 142 -14.43 -10.23 8.68
CA ARG A 142 -15.06 -10.86 7.49
C ARG A 142 -14.12 -11.73 6.63
N LYS A 143 -12.81 -11.79 6.87
CA LYS A 143 -11.89 -12.62 6.05
C LYS A 143 -10.89 -13.51 6.80
N ALA A 144 -10.76 -13.44 8.12
CA ALA A 144 -9.86 -14.34 8.86
C ALA A 144 -10.64 -15.37 9.68
N LYS A 145 -11.01 -16.49 9.04
CA LYS A 145 -11.44 -17.70 9.76
C LYS A 145 -10.29 -18.70 9.73
N GLY A 146 -9.32 -18.48 10.60
CA GLY A 146 -8.20 -19.38 10.83
C GLY A 146 -7.48 -19.01 12.13
N ASP A 147 -7.61 -19.89 13.13
CA ASP A 147 -6.86 -19.83 14.40
C ASP A 147 -5.35 -19.75 14.11
N LYS A 148 -4.73 -18.60 14.32
CA LYS A 148 -3.26 -18.50 14.48
C LYS A 148 -2.97 -18.27 15.95
N LYS A 149 -2.51 -19.34 16.63
CA LYS A 149 -2.05 -19.29 18.02
C LYS A 149 -0.94 -18.24 18.13
N ALA A 150 -1.03 -17.37 19.13
CA ALA A 150 0.03 -16.43 19.48
C ALA A 150 1.27 -17.24 19.92
N VAL A 151 2.31 -17.26 19.09
CA VAL A 151 3.59 -17.93 19.36
C VAL A 151 4.63 -16.85 19.62
N GLN A 152 5.34 -16.96 20.73
CA GLN A 152 6.48 -16.10 21.04
C GLN A 152 7.60 -16.37 20.05
N LEU A 153 8.00 -15.35 19.30
CA LEU A 153 9.15 -15.39 18.39
C LEU A 153 10.42 -15.18 19.21
N ASP A 154 11.56 -15.67 18.73
CA ASP A 154 12.84 -15.38 19.38
C ASP A 154 13.26 -13.92 19.15
N ASP A 155 14.04 -13.35 20.07
CA ASP A 155 14.48 -11.95 20.02
C ASP A 155 15.38 -11.63 18.81
N ALA A 156 16.14 -12.61 18.30
CA ALA A 156 16.98 -12.45 17.13
C ALA A 156 16.13 -12.41 15.84
N LEU A 157 15.08 -13.22 15.76
CA LEU A 157 14.15 -13.28 14.64
C LEU A 157 13.27 -12.02 14.56
N VAL A 158 12.89 -11.45 15.71
CA VAL A 158 12.23 -10.13 15.75
C VAL A 158 13.13 -9.06 15.15
N LYS A 159 14.42 -9.05 15.51
CA LYS A 159 15.40 -8.11 14.96
C LYS A 159 15.62 -8.33 13.46
N GLU A 160 15.70 -9.58 13.01
CA GLU A 160 15.78 -9.91 11.57
C GLU A 160 14.55 -9.41 10.80
N TYR A 161 13.34 -9.55 11.35
CA TYR A 161 12.11 -9.05 10.72
C TYR A 161 12.08 -7.52 10.65
N GLU A 162 12.48 -6.83 11.72
CA GLU A 162 12.58 -5.36 11.71
C GLU A 162 13.63 -4.86 10.70
N GLU A 163 14.77 -5.55 10.59
CA GLU A 163 15.79 -5.22 9.58
C GLU A 163 15.31 -5.51 8.14
N CYS A 164 14.59 -6.62 7.93
CA CYS A 164 13.98 -6.93 6.63
C CYS A 164 12.92 -5.89 6.23
N LEU A 165 12.06 -5.48 7.16
CA LEU A 165 11.05 -4.45 6.92
C LEU A 165 11.68 -3.09 6.58
N ALA A 166 12.79 -2.74 7.23
CA ALA A 166 13.50 -1.50 6.95
C ALA A 166 14.17 -1.45 5.57
N GLN A 167 14.41 -2.61 4.94
CA GLN A 167 15.09 -2.73 3.65
C GLN A 167 14.17 -3.22 2.53
N ILE A 168 12.87 -3.35 2.79
CA ILE A 168 11.95 -4.05 1.89
C ILE A 168 11.87 -3.44 0.49
N ASP A 169 11.95 -2.11 0.40
CA ASP A 169 11.93 -1.35 -0.86
C ASP A 169 13.19 -1.55 -1.71
N ASN A 170 14.28 -2.09 -1.13
CA ASN A 170 15.55 -2.32 -1.83
C ASN A 170 15.71 -3.75 -2.35
N PHE A 171 14.78 -4.67 -2.04
CA PHE A 171 14.92 -6.06 -2.43
C PHE A 171 14.46 -6.32 -3.86
N ASP A 172 15.29 -7.06 -4.60
CA ASP A 172 14.96 -7.54 -5.94
C ASP A 172 14.10 -8.83 -5.87
N GLY A 173 13.47 -9.22 -6.99
CA GLY A 173 12.61 -10.40 -7.08
C GLY A 173 13.19 -11.70 -6.51
N PRO A 174 14.44 -12.08 -6.83
CA PRO A 174 15.08 -13.27 -6.27
C PRO A 174 15.34 -13.18 -4.75
N GLU A 175 15.50 -11.97 -4.20
CA GLU A 175 15.67 -11.76 -2.77
C GLU A 175 14.33 -11.86 -2.04
N LEU A 176 13.28 -11.28 -2.61
CA LEU A 176 11.91 -11.46 -2.15
C LEU A 176 11.50 -12.94 -2.19
N GLU A 177 11.87 -13.70 -3.23
CA GLU A 177 11.62 -15.14 -3.31
C GLU A 177 12.28 -15.91 -2.15
N LYS A 178 13.55 -15.57 -1.83
CA LYS A 178 14.26 -16.16 -0.69
C LYS A 178 13.58 -15.83 0.62
N ILE A 179 13.11 -14.59 0.81
CA ILE A 179 12.40 -14.15 2.03
C ILE A 179 11.07 -14.90 2.16
N ILE A 180 10.30 -14.99 1.08
CA ILE A 180 9.02 -15.73 1.02
C ILE A 180 9.23 -17.20 1.38
N THR A 181 10.27 -17.82 0.83
CA THR A 181 10.61 -19.22 1.11
C THR A 181 11.15 -19.43 2.52
N LYS A 182 12.09 -18.56 2.97
CA LYS A 182 12.71 -18.62 4.31
C LYS A 182 11.66 -18.51 5.40
N TYR A 183 10.68 -17.62 5.23
CA TYR A 183 9.67 -17.34 6.24
C TYR A 183 8.33 -18.02 5.99
N ASP A 184 8.22 -18.92 5.01
CA ASP A 184 6.96 -19.63 4.62
C ASP A 184 5.77 -18.65 4.55
N ILE A 185 5.92 -17.64 3.69
CA ILE A 185 4.90 -16.61 3.49
C ILE A 185 3.82 -17.17 2.56
N ARG A 186 2.57 -17.13 3.02
CA ARG A 186 1.41 -17.76 2.38
C ARG A 186 0.29 -16.76 2.18
N ASN A 187 -0.69 -17.10 1.34
CA ASN A 187 -1.88 -16.27 1.14
C ASN A 187 -2.59 -16.03 2.50
N PRO A 188 -2.78 -14.76 2.93
CA PRO A 188 -3.43 -14.44 4.20
C PRO A 188 -4.87 -14.94 4.34
N THR A 189 -5.57 -15.18 3.22
CA THR A 189 -6.98 -15.58 3.18
C THR A 189 -7.16 -17.09 3.13
N THR A 190 -6.34 -17.79 2.35
CA THR A 190 -6.50 -19.24 2.08
C THR A 190 -5.43 -20.10 2.73
N ASP A 191 -4.40 -19.48 3.34
CA ASP A 191 -3.19 -20.13 3.87
C ASP A 191 -2.49 -21.04 2.84
N GLY A 192 -2.72 -20.77 1.55
CA GLY A 192 -2.12 -21.49 0.42
C GLY A 192 -0.71 -20.98 0.08
N PRO A 193 0.15 -21.83 -0.52
CA PRO A 193 1.46 -21.40 -1.00
C PRO A 193 1.30 -20.41 -2.15
N VAL A 194 2.16 -19.39 -2.19
CA VAL A 194 2.22 -18.45 -3.31
C VAL A 194 3.28 -18.88 -4.33
N LEU A 195 3.05 -18.59 -5.59
CA LEU A 195 4.05 -18.77 -6.64
C LEU A 195 5.21 -17.75 -6.46
N PRO A 196 6.41 -18.06 -6.99
CA PRO A 196 7.54 -17.13 -6.97
C PRO A 196 7.18 -15.75 -7.53
N PRO A 197 7.80 -14.68 -7.01
CA PRO A 197 7.59 -13.32 -7.51
C PRO A 197 7.98 -13.21 -8.99
N LEU A 198 7.07 -12.68 -9.81
CA LEU A 198 7.32 -12.34 -11.21
C LEU A 198 7.13 -10.83 -11.40
N PRO A 199 7.87 -10.18 -12.31
CA PRO A 199 7.65 -8.76 -12.57
C PRO A 199 6.23 -8.54 -13.12
N SER A 200 5.62 -7.41 -12.79
CA SER A 200 4.25 -7.05 -13.17
C SER A 200 4.03 -6.77 -14.67
N THR A 201 5.08 -6.90 -15.49
CA THR A 201 5.09 -6.65 -16.94
C THR A 201 4.31 -7.68 -17.75
#